data_AF-A0A832DLL7-F1
#
_entry.id   AF-A0A832DLL7-F1
#
_cell.length_a   1.000
_cell.length_b   1.000
_cell.length_c   1.000
_cell.angle_alpha   90.00
_cell.angle_beta   90.00
_cell.angle_gamma   90.00
#
_symmetry.space_group_name_H-M   'P 1'
#
loop_
_entity.id
_entity.type
_entity.pdbx_description
1 polymer ?
#
loop_
_entity_poly.entity_id
_entity_poly.type
_entity_poly.pdbx_seq_one_letter_code
_entity_poly.pdbx_strand_id
1 'polypeptide(L)'
;MTALMTAPSLLAEAGVDPERARAILGEALAGADDGELFVERSESEAFMFDDGRLKSASYDSGEGFGLRVVAGETAGYAHSAEISEAALGRAADSAKLARRGYAGVS
;
A
#
# COMPACT_ATOMS: atom_id res chain seq x y z
N MET A 1 -22.95 19.79 -10.24
CA MET A 1 -22.85 18.98 -9.01
C MET A 1 -22.09 17.72 -9.38
N THR A 2 -20.75 17.74 -9.28
CA THR A 2 -19.93 16.55 -9.52
C THR A 2 -20.14 15.65 -8.31
N ALA A 3 -20.76 14.49 -8.51
CA ALA A 3 -20.80 13.49 -7.45
C ALA A 3 -19.36 13.12 -7.13
N LEU A 4 -18.96 13.29 -5.86
CA LEU A 4 -17.80 12.59 -5.33
C LEU A 4 -18.20 11.11 -5.29
N MET A 5 -18.06 10.43 -6.43
CA MET A 5 -18.09 8.98 -6.45
C MET A 5 -16.88 8.57 -5.61
N THR A 6 -17.11 7.99 -4.43
CA THR A 6 -16.02 7.37 -3.67
C THR A 6 -15.36 6.38 -4.61
N ALA A 7 -14.11 6.65 -4.99
CA ALA A 7 -13.33 5.72 -5.80
C ALA A 7 -13.39 4.35 -5.10
N PRO A 8 -13.59 3.25 -5.85
CA PRO A 8 -13.59 1.94 -5.24
C PRO A 8 -12.24 1.70 -4.54
N SER A 9 -12.27 0.94 -3.45
CA SER A 9 -11.06 0.66 -2.67
C SER A 9 -10.10 -0.18 -3.49
N LEU A 10 -8.86 0.29 -3.69
CA LEU A 10 -7.79 -0.48 -4.35
C LEU A 10 -7.56 -1.84 -3.68
N LEU A 11 -7.79 -1.93 -2.36
CA LEU A 11 -7.77 -3.20 -1.64
C LEU A 11 -8.89 -4.13 -2.10
N ALA A 12 -10.12 -3.61 -2.15
CA ALA A 12 -11.28 -4.40 -2.58
C ALA A 12 -11.15 -4.86 -4.04
N GLU A 13 -10.61 -3.99 -4.91
CA GLU A 13 -10.32 -4.33 -6.31
C GLU A 13 -9.25 -5.42 -6.44
N ALA A 14 -8.25 -5.44 -5.54
CA ALA A 14 -7.26 -6.50 -5.44
C ALA A 14 -7.79 -7.78 -4.72
N GLY A 15 -9.07 -7.82 -4.37
CA GLY A 15 -9.69 -8.95 -3.67
C GLY A 15 -9.37 -9.03 -2.17
N VAL A 16 -8.84 -7.96 -1.58
CA VAL A 16 -8.57 -7.84 -0.15
C VAL A 16 -9.69 -7.04 0.51
N ASP A 17 -10.29 -7.60 1.57
CA ASP A 17 -11.27 -6.86 2.37
C ASP A 17 -10.61 -5.66 3.07
N PRO A 18 -11.08 -4.42 2.83
CA PRO A 18 -10.54 -3.23 3.49
C PRO A 18 -10.60 -3.30 5.02
N GLU A 19 -11.62 -3.93 5.60
CA GLU A 19 -11.72 -4.10 7.06
C GLU A 19 -10.67 -5.10 7.57
N ARG A 20 -10.35 -6.12 6.78
CA ARG A 20 -9.29 -7.07 7.13
C ARG A 20 -7.90 -6.41 7.05
N ALA A 21 -7.64 -5.61 6.01
CA ALA A 21 -6.42 -4.83 5.91
C ALA A 21 -6.29 -3.81 7.07
N ARG A 22 -7.39 -3.15 7.44
CA ARG A 22 -7.46 -2.25 8.60
C ARG A 22 -7.14 -2.99 9.91
N ALA A 23 -7.65 -4.21 10.09
CA ALA A 23 -7.34 -5.04 11.26
C ALA A 23 -5.85 -5.40 11.32
N ILE A 24 -5.26 -5.83 10.21
CA ILE A 24 -3.82 -6.14 10.10
C ILE A 24 -2.96 -4.91 10.44
N LEU A 25 -3.31 -3.73 9.90
CA LEU A 25 -2.65 -2.49 10.24
C LEU A 25 -2.79 -2.18 11.74
N GLY A 26 -3.99 -2.28 12.30
CA GLY A 26 -4.23 -2.06 13.72
C GLY A 26 -3.38 -2.96 14.63
N GLU A 27 -3.24 -4.24 14.29
CA GLU A 27 -2.37 -5.19 15.00
C GLU A 27 -0.89 -4.76 14.93
N ALA A 28 -0.45 -4.27 13.77
CA ALA A 28 0.91 -3.76 13.55
C ALA A 28 1.18 -2.45 14.30
N LEU A 29 0.16 -1.62 14.51
CA LEU A 29 0.24 -0.32 15.20
C LEU A 29 -0.02 -0.40 16.71
N ALA A 30 -0.54 -1.50 17.24
CA ALA A 30 -0.79 -1.66 18.67
C ALA A 30 0.43 -1.31 19.57
N GLY A 31 0.37 -0.20 20.31
CA GLY A 31 1.47 0.27 21.17
C GLY A 31 2.59 1.01 20.42
N ALA A 32 2.40 1.33 19.14
CA ALA A 32 3.14 2.33 18.39
C ALA A 32 2.41 3.69 18.52
N ASP A 33 3.07 4.79 18.16
CA ASP A 33 2.46 6.14 18.22
C ASP A 33 1.65 6.45 16.96
N ASP A 34 2.11 5.96 15.81
CA ASP A 34 1.46 6.21 14.52
C ASP A 34 1.85 5.13 13.49
N GLY A 35 1.18 5.15 12.35
CA GLY A 35 1.60 4.46 11.15
C GLY A 35 0.54 4.45 10.08
N GLU A 36 0.93 3.94 8.91
CA GLU A 36 0.10 4.03 7.72
C GLU A 36 0.23 2.78 6.86
N LEU A 37 -0.84 2.53 6.10
CA LEU A 37 -0.85 1.64 4.96
C LEU A 37 -1.10 2.49 3.72
N PHE A 38 -0.12 2.51 2.82
CA PHE A 38 -0.23 3.15 1.51
C PHE A 38 -0.42 2.06 0.46
N VAL A 39 -1.43 2.20 -0.41
CA VAL A 39 -1.74 1.26 -1.48
C VAL A 39 -1.73 2.02 -2.80
N GLU A 40 -1.10 1.48 -3.82
CA GLU A 40 -0.97 2.11 -5.13
C GLU A 40 -1.29 1.15 -6.26
N ARG A 41 -1.82 1.72 -7.34
CA ARG A 41 -1.89 1.13 -8.67
C ARG A 41 -1.48 2.21 -9.67
N SER A 42 -0.65 1.84 -10.63
CA SER A 42 -0.18 2.68 -11.71
C SER A 42 -0.39 1.98 -13.04
N GLU A 43 -0.92 2.70 -14.02
CA GLU A 43 -1.09 2.24 -15.39
C GLU A 43 -0.51 3.34 -16.30
N SER A 44 0.28 2.95 -17.29
CA SER A 44 0.98 3.87 -18.18
C SER A 44 0.96 3.35 -19.61
N GLU A 45 0.56 4.21 -20.53
CA GLU A 45 0.53 3.94 -21.97
C GLU A 45 1.44 4.92 -22.70
N ALA A 46 2.27 4.40 -23.60
CA ALA A 46 3.12 5.22 -24.46
C ALA A 46 3.06 4.74 -25.91
N PHE A 47 2.92 5.70 -26.82
CA PHE A 47 2.92 5.47 -28.27
C PHE A 47 4.04 6.28 -28.92
N MET A 48 4.91 5.62 -29.67
CA MET A 48 5.95 6.26 -30.47
C MET A 48 5.56 6.20 -31.94
N PHE A 49 5.48 7.37 -32.58
CA PHE A 49 5.25 7.49 -34.01
C PHE A 49 6.53 7.95 -34.72
N ASP A 50 6.75 7.42 -35.92
CA ASP A 50 7.85 7.79 -36.81
C ASP A 50 7.30 7.88 -38.24
N ASP A 51 7.53 9.01 -38.90
CA ASP A 51 7.00 9.34 -40.22
C ASP A 51 5.48 9.08 -40.39
N GLY A 52 4.68 9.48 -39.39
CA GLY A 52 3.22 9.29 -39.39
C GLY A 52 2.76 7.83 -39.20
N ARG A 53 3.68 6.90 -38.94
CA ARG A 53 3.39 5.48 -38.67
C ARG A 53 3.68 5.15 -37.21
N LEU A 54 2.86 4.29 -36.59
CA LEU A 54 3.14 3.79 -35.25
C LEU A 54 4.37 2.87 -35.29
N LYS A 55 5.41 3.22 -34.54
CA LYS A 55 6.68 2.50 -34.45
C LYS A 55 6.75 1.60 -33.23
N SER A 56 6.23 2.05 -32.09
CA SER A 56 6.06 1.22 -30.90
C SER A 56 4.88 1.69 -30.06
N ALA A 57 4.29 0.75 -29.34
CA ALA A 57 3.34 1.01 -28.27
C ALA A 57 3.79 0.19 -27.05
N SER A 58 3.81 0.80 -25.87
CA SER A 58 4.06 0.10 -24.61
C SER A 58 2.92 0.39 -23.63
N TYR A 59 2.56 -0.65 -22.89
CA TYR A 59 1.62 -0.59 -21.78
C TYR A 59 2.32 -1.20 -20.58
N ASP A 60 2.37 -0.45 -19.49
CA ASP A 60 2.96 -0.86 -18.23
C ASP A 60 1.91 -0.70 -17.13
N SER A 61 1.68 -1.75 -16.36
CA SER A 61 0.80 -1.73 -15.18
C SER A 61 1.54 -2.28 -13.98
N GLY A 62 1.40 -1.61 -12.84
CA GLY A 62 1.98 -2.05 -11.57
C GLY A 62 1.06 -1.73 -10.41
N GLU A 63 1.12 -2.54 -9.37
CA GLU A 63 0.41 -2.31 -8.11
C GLU A 63 1.27 -2.76 -6.94
N GLY A 64 0.93 -2.27 -5.75
CA GLY A 64 1.65 -2.60 -4.55
C GLY A 64 1.17 -1.84 -3.34
N PHE A 65 1.88 -2.04 -2.24
CA PHE A 65 1.63 -1.30 -1.01
C PHE A 65 2.91 -1.11 -0.20
N GLY A 66 2.90 -0.08 0.65
CA GLY A 66 3.88 0.17 1.70
C GLY A 66 3.18 0.27 3.07
N LEU A 67 3.83 -0.24 4.11
CA LEU A 67 3.36 -0.18 5.48
C LEU A 67 4.45 0.43 6.36
N ARG A 68 4.07 1.43 7.16
CA ARG A 68 4.95 2.12 8.11
C ARG A 68 4.41 2.02 9.53
N VAL A 69 5.29 1.78 10.49
CA VAL A 69 5.01 1.82 11.95
C VAL A 69 5.99 2.80 12.60
N VAL A 70 5.50 3.71 13.43
CA VAL A 70 6.29 4.74 14.12
C VAL A 70 6.17 4.57 15.63
N ALA A 71 7.30 4.43 16.32
CA ALA A 71 7.40 4.20 17.75
C ALA A 71 8.54 5.06 18.34
N GLY A 72 8.19 6.20 18.92
CA GLY A 72 9.10 7.25 19.33
C GLY A 72 9.93 7.75 18.16
N GLU A 73 11.25 7.57 18.26
CA GLU A 73 12.21 7.93 17.21
C GLU A 73 12.45 6.80 16.19
N THR A 74 11.86 5.61 16.40
CA THR A 74 12.05 4.45 15.52
C THR A 74 10.91 4.34 14.52
N ALA A 75 11.25 4.09 13.26
CA ALA A 75 10.28 3.79 12.21
C ALA A 75 10.62 2.47 11.51
N GLY A 76 9.60 1.63 11.32
CA GLY A 76 9.67 0.35 10.62
C GLY A 76 8.92 0.43 9.30
N TYR A 77 9.49 -0.16 8.26
CA TYR A 77 8.94 -0.12 6.90
C TYR A 77 8.90 -1.53 6.32
N ALA A 78 7.86 -1.81 5.55
CA ALA A 78 7.78 -2.98 4.69
C ALA A 78 6.95 -2.65 3.45
N HIS A 79 7.22 -3.31 2.33
CA HIS A 79 6.48 -3.10 1.09
C HIS A 79 6.35 -4.41 0.31
N SER A 80 5.40 -4.44 -0.64
CA SER A 80 5.15 -5.57 -1.54
C SER A 80 4.66 -5.07 -2.89
N ALA A 81 5.06 -5.75 -3.96
CA ALA A 81 4.53 -5.55 -5.32
C ALA A 81 3.29 -6.44 -5.60
N GLU A 82 2.73 -7.04 -4.56
CA GLU A 82 1.52 -7.87 -4.57
C GLU A 82 0.61 -7.39 -3.44
N ILE A 83 -0.65 -7.09 -3.77
CA ILE A 83 -1.68 -6.73 -2.79
C ILE A 83 -2.46 -7.99 -2.43
N SER A 84 -2.11 -8.62 -1.31
CA SER A 84 -2.84 -9.76 -0.74
C SER A 84 -2.82 -9.71 0.79
N GLU A 85 -3.81 -10.33 1.44
CA GLU A 85 -3.83 -10.45 2.91
C GLU A 85 -2.55 -11.10 3.46
N ALA A 86 -2.03 -12.10 2.76
CA ALA A 86 -0.79 -12.78 3.13
C ALA A 86 0.42 -11.85 3.03
N ALA A 87 0.51 -11.04 1.97
CA ALA A 87 1.57 -10.05 1.82
C ALA A 87 1.46 -8.95 2.90
N LEU A 88 0.25 -8.45 3.16
CA LEU A 88 -0.03 -7.48 4.23
C LEU A 88 0.41 -8.02 5.61
N GLY A 89 0.08 -9.28 5.93
CA GLY A 89 0.50 -9.91 7.17
C GLY A 89 2.03 -9.96 7.33
N ARG A 90 2.76 -10.38 6.28
CA ARG A 90 4.23 -10.43 6.32
C ARG A 90 4.86 -9.04 6.46
N ALA A 91 4.30 -8.05 5.78
CA ALA A 91 4.75 -6.67 5.86
C ALA A 91 4.51 -6.08 7.26
N ALA A 92 3.32 -6.29 7.82
CA ALA A 92 2.97 -5.91 9.18
C ALA A 92 3.90 -6.54 10.22
N ASP A 93 4.20 -7.84 10.08
CA ASP A 93 5.12 -8.56 10.96
C ASP A 93 6.54 -7.99 10.95
N SER A 94 6.97 -7.49 9.79
CA SER A 94 8.29 -6.88 9.61
C SER A 94 8.34 -5.45 10.14
N ALA A 95 7.35 -4.62 9.81
CA ALA A 95 7.32 -3.21 10.23
C ALA A 95 7.10 -3.05 11.74
N LYS A 96 6.28 -3.91 12.38
CA LYS A 96 6.02 -3.86 13.83
C LYS A 96 7.28 -4.14 14.68
N LEU A 97 8.38 -4.60 14.09
CA LEU A 97 9.64 -4.74 14.81
C LEU A 97 10.18 -3.39 15.32
N ALA A 98 9.78 -2.28 14.72
CA ALA A 98 10.16 -0.94 15.15
C ALA A 98 9.68 -0.58 16.56
N ARG A 99 8.56 -1.15 17.03
CA ARG A 99 8.06 -0.92 18.40
C ARG A 99 8.67 -1.87 19.45
N ARG A 100 9.68 -2.69 19.12
CA ARG A 100 10.28 -3.62 20.09
C ARG A 100 10.89 -2.84 21.27
N GLY A 101 10.37 -3.11 22.47
CA GLY A 101 10.81 -2.42 23.70
C GLY A 101 10.21 -1.03 23.88
N TYR A 102 9.26 -0.62 23.03
CA TYR A 102 8.53 0.63 23.12
C TYR A 102 7.11 0.38 23.65
N ALA A 103 6.63 1.31 24.49
CA ALA A 103 5.24 1.37 24.92
C ALA A 103 4.72 2.77 24.59
N GLY A 104 3.97 2.88 23.48
CA GLY A 104 3.43 4.14 23.00
C GLY A 104 2.41 4.77 23.93
N VAL A 105 2.19 6.07 23.73
CA VAL A 105 1.20 6.85 24.46
C VAL A 105 -0.06 6.92 23.60
N SER A 106 -1.15 6.29 24.08
CA SER A 106 -2.46 6.30 23.41
C SER A 106 -3.24 7.58 23.66
#